data_AF-H0A3G6-F1
#
_entry.id   AF-H0A3G6-F1
#
_cell.length_a   1.000
_cell.length_b   1.000
_cell.length_c   1.000
_cell.angle_alpha   90.00
_cell.angle_beta   90.00
_cell.angle_gamma   90.00
#
_symmetry.space_group_name_H-M   'P 1'
#
loop_
_entity.id
_entity.type
_entity.pdbx_description
1 polymer ?
#
loop_
_entity_poly.entity_id
_entity_poly.type
_entity_poly.pdbx_seq_one_letter_code
_entity_poly.pdbx_strand_id
1 'polypeptide(L)' 'MAVPPAVLITRPEPGGADTAAAVAALGWRPVLAPALVLAPLPP' A
#
# COMPACT_ATOMS: atom_id res chain seq x y z
N MET A 1 4.73 22.54 11.52
CA MET A 1 4.14 21.20 11.76
C MET A 1 5.15 20.15 11.35
N ALA A 2 5.50 19.21 12.23
CA ALA A 2 6.29 18.05 11.84
C ALA A 2 5.43 17.14 10.96
N VAL A 3 5.97 16.67 9.84
CA VAL A 3 5.27 15.71 8.96
C VAL A 3 5.20 14.37 9.70
N PRO A 4 4.01 13.74 9.85
CA PRO A 4 3.91 12.43 10.48
C PRO A 4 4.69 11.39 9.65
N PRO A 5 5.31 10.40 10.30
CA PRO A 5 6.12 9.43 9.59
C PRO A 5 5.23 8.59 8.67
N ALA A 6 5.73 8.32 7.46
CA ALA A 6 4.96 7.73 6.37
C ALA A 6 5.58 6.41 5.92
N VAL A 7 4.74 5.50 5.41
CA VAL A 7 5.15 4.20 4.87
C VAL A 7 4.78 4.16 3.39
N LEU A 8 5.79 3.98 2.54
CA LEU A 8 5.58 3.72 1.12
C LEU A 8 5.17 2.26 0.93
N ILE A 9 4.03 2.03 0.27
CA ILE A 9 3.47 0.70 0.02
C ILE A 9 3.52 0.45 -1.48
N THR A 10 4.41 -0.44 -1.90
CA THR A 10 4.62 -0.82 -3.30
C THR A 10 3.91 -2.10 -3.73
N ARG A 11 3.24 -2.76 -2.77
CA ARG A 11 2.48 -3.99 -3.01
C ARG A 11 1.38 -3.75 -4.07
N PRO A 12 1.27 -4.61 -5.10
CA PRO A 12 0.20 -4.53 -6.09
C PRO A 12 -1.15 -4.97 -5.52
N GLU A 13 -2.23 -4.65 -6.23
CA GLU A 13 -3.52 -5.28 -5.97
C GLU A 13 -3.58 -6.70 -6.57
N PRO A 14 -4.29 -7.64 -5.91
CA PRO A 14 -4.99 -7.47 -4.63
C PRO A 14 -4.08 -7.43 -3.37
N GLY A 15 -4.46 -6.62 -2.38
CA GLY A 15 -3.91 -6.59 -1.02
C GLY A 15 -3.09 -5.33 -0.67
N GLY A 16 -2.92 -4.39 -1.60
CA GLY A 16 -2.30 -3.09 -1.35
C GLY A 16 -3.14 -2.25 -0.38
N ALA A 17 -4.45 -2.20 -0.61
CA ALA A 17 -5.43 -1.51 0.23
C ALA A 17 -5.47 -2.06 1.67
N ASP A 18 -5.47 -3.39 1.82
CA ASP A 18 -5.45 -4.03 3.15
C ASP A 18 -4.17 -3.66 3.93
N THR A 19 -3.04 -3.60 3.22
CA THR A 19 -1.77 -3.16 3.80
C THR A 19 -1.84 -1.69 4.24
N ALA A 20 -2.46 -0.82 3.43
CA ALA A 20 -2.65 0.59 3.80
C ALA A 20 -3.54 0.76 5.03
N ALA A 21 -4.62 -0.01 5.14
CA ALA A 21 -5.50 0.00 6.31
C ALA A 21 -4.76 -0.43 7.58
N ALA A 22 -3.97 -1.50 7.52
CA ALA A 22 -3.16 -1.96 8.65
C ALA A 22 -2.09 -0.93 9.07
N VAL A 23 -1.41 -0.31 8.10
CA VAL A 23 -0.43 0.77 8.35
C VAL A 23 -1.10 1.97 9.02
N ALA A 24 -2.28 2.38 8.55
CA ALA A 24 -3.04 3.46 9.16
C ALA A 24 -3.46 3.14 10.60
N ALA A 25 -3.89 1.90 10.87
CA ALA A 25 -4.25 1.44 12.21
C ALA A 25 -3.07 1.47 13.20
N LEU A 26 -1.83 1.37 12.70
CA LEU A 26 -0.61 1.52 13.50
C LEU A 26 -0.20 2.99 13.73
N GLY A 27 -0.97 3.97 13.23
CA GLY A 27 -0.71 5.40 13.40
C GLY A 27 0.24 6.01 12.36
N TRP A 28 0.58 5.28 11.31
CA TRP A 28 1.43 5.78 10.22
C TRP A 28 0.60 6.34 9.08
N ARG A 29 1.19 7.24 8.27
CA ARG A 29 0.55 7.67 7.01
C ARG A 29 0.91 6.69 5.88
N PRO A 30 -0.04 5.90 5.34
CA PRO A 30 0.24 5.08 4.17
C PRO A 30 0.37 5.94 2.91
N VAL A 31 1.32 5.60 2.05
CA VAL A 31 1.48 6.17 0.70
C VAL A 31 1.47 5.01 -0.29
N LEU A 32 0.36 4.85 -1.01
CA LEU A 32 0.23 3.82 -2.04
C LEU A 32 1.02 4.23 -3.30
N ALA A 33 1.95 3.37 -3.71
CA ALA A 33 2.69 3.50 -4.96
C ALA A 33 2.97 2.10 -5.57
N PRO A 34 1.94 1.40 -6.07
CA PRO A 34 2.08 0.04 -6.59
C PRO A 34 3.19 -0.04 -7.65
N ALA A 35 4.12 -0.98 -7.48
CA ALA A 35 5.27 -1.14 -8.37
C ALA A 35 5.11 -2.30 -9.39
N LEU A 36 3.98 -2.99 -9.36
CA LEU A 36 3.66 -4.11 -10.23
C LEU A 36 2.16 -4.13 -10.55
N VAL A 37 1.78 -4.82 -11.62
CA VAL A 37 0.41 -5.17 -11.96
C VAL A 37 0.32 -6.68 -12.10
N LEU A 38 -0.62 -7.31 -11.40
CA LEU A 38 -0.93 -8.72 -11.58
C LEU A 38 -1.94 -8.86 -12.72
N ALA A 39 -1.60 -9.67 -13.72
CA ALA A 39 -2.47 -9.98 -14.86
C ALA A 39 -2.78 -11.48 -14.87
N PRO A 40 -4.04 -11.88 -15.14
CA PRO A 40 -4.38 -13.29 -15.30
C PRO A 40 -3.70 -13.87 -16.54
N LEU A 41 -3.39 -15.16 -16.48
CA LEU A 41 -2.94 -15.92 -17.65
C LEU A 41 -4.15 -16.34 -18.50
N PRO A 42 -3.98 -16.51 -19.83
CA PRO A 42 -4.97 -17.16 -20.67
C PRO A 42 -5.28 -18.58 -20.15
N PRO A 43 -6.50 -19.10 -20.41
CA PRO A 43 -6.85 -20.49 -20.09
C PRO A 43 -6.03 -21.51 -20.89
#